data_AF-A0A6G9YYJ6-F1
#
_entry.id   AF-A0A6G9YYJ6-F1
#
_cell.length_a   1.000
_cell.length_b   1.000
_cell.length_c   1.000
_cell.angle_alpha   90.00
_cell.angle_beta   90.00
_cell.angle_gamma   90.00
#
_symmetry.space_group_name_H-M   'P 1'
#
loop_
_entity.id
_entity.type
_entity.pdbx_description
1 polymer ?
#
loop_
_entity_poly.entity_id
_entity_poly.type
_entity_poly.pdbx_seq_one_letter_code
_entity_poly.pdbx_strand_id
1 'polypeptide(L)'
;MRPPERIADPVGYALGIADGLRAAALVVPDEAHVDHNPARICTAFDLATLRPPTLRPRGGLPKSIVPRTAPMHDCTWEPEQLSWDAARLLWTIHRECLPGCRAQLAASAALSATEEAE
;
A
#
# COMPACT_ATOMS: atom_id res chain seq x y z
N MET A 1 8.85 8.61 14.35
CA MET A 1 8.02 9.42 15.27
C MET A 1 7.29 8.46 16.18
N ARG A 2 7.57 8.44 17.50
CA ARG A 2 6.80 7.63 18.46
C ARG A 2 5.64 8.52 18.95
N PRO A 3 4.38 8.09 18.84
CA PRO A 3 3.27 8.85 19.42
C PRO A 3 3.50 9.03 20.93
N PRO A 4 3.17 10.20 21.52
CA PRO A 4 3.18 10.37 22.98
C PRO A 4 2.44 9.23 23.68
N GLU A 5 2.98 8.72 24.80
CA GLU A 5 2.49 7.50 25.47
C GLU A 5 1.06 7.62 26.01
N ARG A 6 0.53 8.84 26.14
CA ARG A 6 -0.87 9.13 26.48
C ARG A 6 -1.38 10.30 25.64
N ILE A 7 -2.00 9.98 24.52
CA ILE A 7 -2.78 10.94 23.74
C ILE A 7 -4.25 10.73 24.11
N ALA A 8 -4.89 11.76 24.67
CA ALA A 8 -6.31 11.70 25.05
C ALA A 8 -7.24 11.48 23.83
N ASP A 9 -6.82 11.96 22.67
CA ASP A 9 -7.52 11.82 21.40
C ASP A 9 -6.55 11.37 20.28
N PRO A 10 -6.22 10.07 20.23
CA PRO A 10 -5.23 9.55 19.27
C PRO A 10 -5.70 9.73 17.82
N VAL A 11 -7.02 9.65 17.57
CA VAL A 11 -7.60 9.87 16.24
C VAL A 11 -7.45 11.33 15.83
N GLY A 12 -7.81 12.29 16.70
CA GLY A 12 -7.64 13.71 16.41
C GLY A 12 -6.18 14.10 16.20
N TYR A 13 -5.26 13.52 16.96
CA TYR A 13 -3.83 13.72 16.76
C TYR A 13 -3.35 13.24 15.38
N ALA A 14 -3.77 12.04 14.96
CA ALA A 14 -3.46 11.53 13.62
C ALA A 14 -4.05 12.40 12.51
N LEU A 15 -5.28 12.90 12.68
CA LEU A 15 -5.90 13.86 11.77
C LEU A 15 -5.09 15.16 11.64
N GLY A 16 -4.57 15.70 12.75
CA GLY A 16 -3.73 16.90 12.73
C GLY A 16 -2.42 16.69 11.98
N ILE A 17 -1.81 15.51 12.09
CA ILE A 17 -0.63 15.15 11.29
C ILE A 17 -1.00 15.07 9.81
N ALA A 18 -2.09 14.39 9.47
CA ALA A 18 -2.55 14.23 8.09
C ALA A 18 -2.84 15.57 7.41
N ASP A 19 -3.47 16.50 8.14
CA ASP A 19 -3.73 17.86 7.69
C ASP A 19 -2.43 18.63 7.44
N GLY A 20 -1.49 18.58 8.38
CA GLY A 20 -0.16 19.20 8.24
C GLY A 20 0.63 18.67 7.03
N LEU A 21 0.41 17.40 6.66
CA LEU A 21 1.00 16.76 5.47
C LEU A 21 0.18 17.00 4.20
N ARG A 22 -0.99 17.66 4.28
CA ARG A 22 -1.94 17.83 3.18
C ARG A 22 -2.32 16.50 2.52
N ALA A 23 -2.50 15.46 3.34
CA ALA A 23 -2.90 14.15 2.86
C ALA A 23 -4.29 14.24 2.17
N ALA A 24 -4.45 13.52 1.06
CA ALA A 24 -5.76 13.41 0.40
C ALA A 24 -6.66 12.35 1.08
N ALA A 25 -6.04 11.33 1.66
CA ALA A 25 -6.74 10.16 2.19
C ALA A 25 -6.00 9.57 3.40
N LEU A 26 -6.75 8.85 4.24
CA LEU A 26 -6.22 7.99 5.28
C LEU A 26 -6.52 6.52 4.95
N VAL A 27 -5.48 5.69 5.08
CA VAL A 27 -5.59 4.23 4.93
C VAL A 27 -5.42 3.60 6.31
N VAL A 28 -6.42 2.87 6.76
CA VAL A 28 -6.41 2.21 8.08
C VAL A 28 -6.70 0.71 7.94
N PRO A 29 -6.26 -0.13 8.89
CA PRO A 29 -6.52 -1.56 8.80
C PRO A 29 -8.00 -1.92 8.81
N ASP A 30 -8.79 -1.24 9.64
CA ASP A 30 -10.23 -1.47 9.86
C ASP A 30 -10.83 -0.25 10.57
N GLU A 31 -12.17 -0.20 10.71
CA GLU A 31 -12.85 0.93 11.34
C GLU A 31 -12.54 1.07 12.85
N ALA A 32 -12.06 0.03 13.52
CA ALA A 32 -11.70 0.12 14.94
C ALA A 32 -10.54 1.10 15.18
N HIS A 33 -9.65 1.25 14.20
CA HIS A 33 -8.55 2.22 14.25
C HIS A 33 -8.99 3.68 14.17
N VAL A 34 -10.24 3.92 13.79
CA VAL A 34 -10.87 5.26 13.78
C VAL A 34 -12.04 5.33 14.77
N ASP A 35 -11.99 4.51 15.82
CA ASP A 35 -13.00 4.43 16.88
C ASP A 35 -14.42 4.17 16.35
N HIS A 36 -14.52 3.41 15.26
CA HIS A 36 -15.78 3.16 14.54
C HIS A 36 -16.53 4.45 14.17
N ASN A 37 -15.82 5.58 14.07
CA ASN A 37 -16.37 6.87 13.67
C ASN A 37 -15.72 7.39 12.38
N PRO A 38 -15.93 6.69 11.25
CA PRO A 38 -15.41 7.10 9.95
C PRO A 38 -15.93 8.46 9.48
N ALA A 39 -17.10 8.91 9.95
CA ALA A 39 -17.64 10.23 9.62
C ALA A 39 -16.72 11.38 10.08
N ARG A 40 -16.06 11.19 11.23
CA ARG A 40 -15.06 12.13 11.73
C ARG A 40 -13.90 12.31 10.76
N ILE A 41 -13.45 11.24 10.12
CA ILE A 41 -12.38 11.27 9.12
C ILE A 41 -12.88 11.88 7.81
N CYS A 42 -14.04 11.40 7.34
CA CYS A 42 -14.68 11.79 6.08
C CYS A 42 -15.25 13.21 6.07
N THR A 43 -15.00 14.00 7.11
CA THR A 43 -15.19 15.45 7.11
C THR A 43 -14.07 16.15 6.33
N ALA A 44 -12.83 15.65 6.40
CA ALA A 44 -11.65 16.30 5.81
C ALA A 44 -10.88 15.41 4.83
N PHE A 45 -10.92 14.07 4.98
CA PHE A 45 -10.11 13.13 4.20
C PHE A 45 -10.97 12.04 3.59
N ASP A 46 -10.52 11.45 2.48
CA ASP A 46 -11.05 10.14 2.07
C ASP A 46 -10.57 9.07 3.07
N LEU A 47 -11.39 8.04 3.31
CA LEU A 47 -11.03 6.92 4.19
C LEU A 47 -11.01 5.62 3.40
N ALA A 48 -9.89 4.91 3.45
CA ALA A 48 -9.78 3.55 2.96
C ALA A 48 -9.54 2.58 4.12
N THR A 49 -10.34 1.52 4.22
CA THR A 49 -10.13 0.41 5.15
C THR A 49 -9.59 -0.81 4.41
N LEU A 50 -8.67 -1.54 5.03
CA LEU A 50 -8.16 -2.80 4.47
C LEU A 50 -9.08 -3.99 4.77
N ARG A 51 -9.80 -3.98 5.89
CA ARG A 51 -10.64 -5.09 6.38
C ARG A 51 -11.96 -4.58 6.97
N PRO A 52 -13.10 -4.75 6.27
CA PRO A 52 -13.18 -5.15 4.86
C PRO A 52 -12.60 -4.05 3.94
N PRO A 53 -12.08 -4.40 2.76
CA PRO A 53 -11.68 -3.45 1.73
C PRO A 53 -12.81 -2.47 1.34
N THR A 54 -12.70 -1.23 1.79
CA THR A 54 -13.72 -0.19 1.55
C THR A 54 -13.05 1.13 1.29
N LEU A 55 -13.59 1.91 0.35
CA LEU A 55 -13.25 3.31 0.15
C LEU A 55 -14.48 4.18 0.46
N ARG A 56 -14.30 5.20 1.27
CA ARG A 56 -15.31 6.20 1.59
C ARG A 56 -14.78 7.59 1.23
N PRO A 57 -15.24 8.18 0.13
CA PRO A 57 -14.88 9.55 -0.21
C PRO A 57 -15.36 10.53 0.88
N ARG A 58 -14.65 11.64 1.06
CA ARG A 58 -15.10 12.77 1.87
C ARG A 58 -16.51 13.20 1.43
N GLY A 59 -17.45 13.25 2.38
CA GLY A 59 -18.85 13.57 2.11
C GLY A 59 -19.62 12.53 1.26
N GLY A 60 -19.04 11.36 1.00
CA GLY A 60 -19.61 10.31 0.16
C GLY A 60 -20.01 9.05 0.93
N LEU A 61 -20.69 8.16 0.22
CA LEU A 61 -21.06 6.83 0.74
C LEU A 61 -19.88 5.85 0.62
N PRO A 62 -19.76 4.87 1.53
CA PRO A 62 -18.77 3.81 1.42
C PRO A 62 -19.05 2.94 0.20
N LYS A 63 -17.96 2.56 -0.48
CA LYS A 63 -17.96 1.60 -1.59
C LYS A 63 -16.99 0.48 -1.24
N SER A 64 -17.44 -0.77 -1.32
CA SER A 64 -16.52 -1.90 -1.28
C SER A 64 -15.59 -1.83 -2.49
N ILE A 65 -14.30 -1.96 -2.23
CA ILE A 65 -13.29 -2.00 -3.28
C ILE A 65 -12.66 -3.38 -3.26
N VAL A 66 -12.35 -3.93 -4.44
CA VAL A 66 -11.46 -5.08 -4.51
C VAL A 66 -10.05 -4.52 -4.48
N PRO A 67 -9.23 -4.78 -3.44
CA PRO A 67 -7.82 -4.41 -3.48
C PRO A 67 -7.23 -5.07 -4.71
N ARG A 68 -6.65 -4.29 -5.62
CA ARG A 68 -5.74 -4.89 -6.60
C ARG A 68 -4.53 -5.33 -5.79
N THR A 69 -4.43 -6.62 -5.52
CA THR A 69 -3.10 -7.22 -5.37
C THR A 69 -2.37 -6.91 -6.66
N ALA A 70 -1.28 -6.14 -6.58
CA ALA A 70 -0.39 -6.05 -7.72
C ALA A 70 -0.01 -7.51 -8.07
N PRO A 71 -0.15 -7.95 -9.32
CA PRO A 71 0.17 -9.32 -9.72
C PRO A 71 1.66 -9.67 -9.53
N MET A 72 2.45 -8.73 -9.03
CA MET A 72 3.85 -8.84 -8.67
C MET A 72 4.12 -9.69 -7.41
N HIS A 73 3.09 -10.17 -6.70
CA HIS A 73 3.23 -11.17 -5.63
C HIS A 73 2.85 -12.60 -6.04
N ASP A 74 2.39 -12.81 -7.29
CA ASP A 74 2.25 -14.16 -7.82
C ASP A 74 3.65 -14.69 -8.14
N CYS A 75 4.12 -15.65 -7.34
CA CYS A 75 5.45 -16.27 -7.45
C CYS A 75 5.58 -17.20 -8.68
N THR A 76 4.90 -16.91 -9.79
CA THR A 76 4.84 -17.72 -11.02
C THR A 76 5.45 -17.04 -12.24
N TRP A 77 6.05 -15.85 -12.09
CA TRP A 77 6.72 -15.17 -13.20
C TRP A 77 7.95 -15.96 -13.65
N GLU A 78 8.02 -16.26 -14.95
CA GLU A 78 9.25 -16.72 -15.59
C GLU A 78 10.03 -15.50 -16.15
N PRO A 79 11.37 -15.51 -16.15
CA PRO A 79 12.18 -14.34 -16.53
C PRO A 79 11.85 -13.79 -17.93
N GLU A 80 11.55 -14.66 -18.89
CA GLU A 80 11.30 -14.30 -20.29
C GLU A 80 9.97 -13.55 -20.49
N GLN A 81 9.10 -13.58 -19.48
CA GLN A 81 7.80 -12.91 -19.51
C GLN A 81 7.90 -11.44 -19.04
N LEU A 82 9.05 -11.02 -18.52
CA LEU A 82 9.24 -9.70 -17.94
C LEU A 82 9.87 -8.75 -18.96
N SER A 83 9.17 -7.66 -19.26
CA SER A 83 9.82 -6.48 -19.84
C SER A 83 10.86 -5.91 -18.86
N TRP A 84 11.84 -5.15 -19.36
CA TRP A 84 12.86 -4.54 -18.50
C TRP A 84 12.27 -3.66 -17.40
N ASP A 85 11.28 -2.82 -17.71
CA ASP A 85 10.59 -1.97 -16.72
C ASP A 85 9.86 -2.82 -15.67
N ALA A 86 9.21 -3.91 -16.08
CA ALA A 86 8.55 -4.82 -15.16
C ALA A 86 9.56 -5.56 -14.25
N ALA A 87 10.69 -6.01 -14.81
CA ALA A 87 11.76 -6.65 -14.06
C ALA A 87 12.37 -5.69 -13.03
N ARG A 88 12.62 -4.42 -13.40
CA ARG A 88 13.18 -3.40 -12.49
C ARG A 88 12.22 -3.02 -11.37
N LEU A 89 10.92 -2.93 -11.67
CA LEU A 89 9.90 -2.71 -10.64
C LEU A 89 9.81 -3.93 -9.70
N LEU A 90 9.82 -5.15 -10.23
CA LEU A 90 9.74 -6.40 -9.46
C LEU A 90 10.96 -6.56 -8.56
N TRP A 91 12.16 -6.28 -9.06
CA TRP A 91 13.39 -6.25 -8.27
C TRP A 91 13.31 -5.23 -7.13
N THR A 92 12.79 -4.03 -7.39
CA THR A 92 12.69 -2.97 -6.38
C THR A 92 11.74 -3.37 -5.24
N ILE A 93 10.60 -3.99 -5.56
CA ILE A 93 9.61 -4.43 -4.56
C ILE A 93 10.14 -5.61 -3.74
N HIS A 94 10.85 -6.55 -4.36
CA HIS A 94 11.29 -7.80 -3.72
C HIS A 94 12.76 -7.81 -3.28
N ARG A 95 13.46 -6.67 -3.32
CA ARG A 95 14.90 -6.57 -3.03
C ARG A 95 15.26 -7.10 -1.64
N GLU A 96 14.37 -6.93 -0.67
CA GLU A 96 14.57 -7.29 0.74
C GLU A 96 13.79 -8.55 1.15
N CYS A 97 13.28 -9.32 0.18
CA CYS A 97 12.63 -10.59 0.48
C CYS A 97 13.62 -11.66 0.94
N LEU A 98 13.07 -12.73 1.55
CA LEU A 98 13.85 -13.89 1.99
C LEU A 98 14.59 -14.55 0.81
N PRO A 99 15.77 -15.16 1.06
CA PRO A 99 16.48 -15.95 0.05
C PRO A 99 15.54 -17.01 -0.56
N GLY A 100 15.46 -17.04 -1.90
CA GLY A 100 14.57 -17.94 -2.63
C GLY A 100 13.22 -17.35 -3.02
N CYS A 101 13.00 -16.05 -2.83
CA CYS A 101 11.85 -15.35 -3.42
C CYS A 101 11.84 -15.52 -4.95
N ARG A 102 10.82 -16.20 -5.50
CA ARG A 102 10.73 -16.49 -6.94
C ARG A 102 10.61 -15.22 -7.77
N ALA A 103 9.91 -14.19 -7.28
CA ALA A 103 9.82 -12.90 -7.94
C ALA A 103 11.18 -12.18 -8.00
N GLN A 104 11.98 -12.27 -6.93
CA GLN A 104 13.34 -11.72 -6.92
C GLN A 104 14.26 -12.46 -7.90
N LEU A 105 14.18 -13.79 -7.93
CA LEU A 105 14.96 -14.62 -8.87
C LEU A 105 14.58 -14.34 -10.33
N ALA A 106 13.28 -14.27 -10.64
CA ALA A 106 12.79 -13.96 -11.99
C ALA A 106 13.22 -12.55 -12.45
N ALA A 107 13.10 -11.55 -11.57
CA ALA A 107 13.53 -10.18 -11.85
C ALA A 107 15.05 -10.10 -12.10
N SER A 108 15.86 -10.75 -11.26
CA SER A 108 17.32 -10.77 -11.42
C SER A 108 17.72 -11.41 -12.75
N ALA A 109 17.13 -12.55 -13.09
CA ALA A 109 17.44 -13.27 -14.33
C ALA A 109 17.06 -12.45 -15.57
N ALA A 110 15.90 -11.79 -15.55
CA ALA A 110 15.46 -10.93 -16.66
C ALA A 110 16.35 -9.69 -16.85
N LEU A 111 16.82 -9.07 -15.76
CA LEU A 111 17.75 -7.93 -15.83
C LEU A 111 19.12 -8.35 -16.36
N SER A 112 19.65 -9.49 -15.91
CA SER A 112 20.93 -10.00 -16.43
C SER A 112 20.86 -10.38 -17.91
N ALA A 113 19.77 -11.03 -18.35
CA ALA A 113 19.60 -11.41 -19.77
C ALA A 113 19.48 -10.20 -20.72
N THR A 114 19.08 -9.04 -20.22
CA THR A 114 18.98 -7.81 -21.02
C THR A 114 20.30 -7.05 -21.08
N GLU A 115 21.13 -7.10 -20.02
CA GLU A 115 22.49 -6.56 -20.03
C GLU A 115 23.43 -7.31 -20.98
N GLU A 116 23.22 -8.61 -21.20
CA GLU A 116 24.01 -9.43 -22.15
C GLU A 116 23.64 -9.20 -23.62
N ALA A 117 22.48 -8.58 -23.90
CA ALA A 117 21.98 -8.34 -25.25
C ALA A 117 22.40 -6.98 -25.85
N GLU A 118 23.05 -6.12 -25.05
CA GLU A 118 23.62 -4.82 -25.43
C GLU A 118 25.12 -4.91 -25.73
#